data_AF-A0A350CLC3-F1
#
_entry.id   AF-A0A350CLC3-F1
#
_cell.length_a   1.000
_cell.length_b   1.000
_cell.length_c   1.000
_cell.angle_alpha   90.00
_cell.angle_beta   90.00
_cell.angle_gamma   90.00
#
_symmetry.space_group_name_H-M   'P 1'
#
loop_
_entity.id
_entity.type
_entity.pdbx_description
1 polymer ?
#
loop_
_entity_poly.entity_id
_entity_poly.type
_entity_poly.pdbx_seq_one_letter_code
_entity_poly.pdbx_strand_id
1 'polypeptide(L)' 'TNAILTTFNEVNMAPVMELRNKYKDKFEKEHGVKLGFMSFF' A
#
# COMPACT_ATOMS: atom_id res chain seq x y z
N THR A 1 -21.01 26.82 8.32
CA THR A 1 -19.58 26.60 8.01
C THR A 1 -19.10 25.45 8.87
N ASN A 2 -18.69 24.34 8.26
CA ASN A 2 -18.22 23.16 9.02
C ASN A 2 -16.73 23.27 9.31
N ALA A 3 -16.31 22.85 10.51
CA ALA A 3 -14.90 22.74 10.85
C ALA A 3 -14.33 21.43 10.30
N ILE A 4 -13.28 21.53 9.50
CA ILE A 4 -12.50 20.37 9.04
C ILE A 4 -11.29 20.29 9.96
N LEU A 5 -11.18 19.21 10.72
CA LEU A 5 -10.07 18.96 11.63
C LEU A 5 -9.13 17.95 10.97
N THR A 6 -7.84 18.27 10.91
CA THR A 6 -6.80 17.36 10.40
C THR A 6 -6.03 16.77 11.57
N THR A 7 -5.98 15.44 11.65
CA THR A 7 -5.11 14.72 12.57
C THR A 7 -4.07 13.95 11.77
N PHE A 8 -2.86 13.81 12.31
CA PHE A 8 -1.74 13.15 11.65
C PHE A 8 -1.35 11.90 12.42
N ASN A 9 -1.04 10.82 11.69
CA ASN A 9 -0.47 9.59 12.23
C ASN A 9 0.71 9.17 11.35
N GLU A 10 1.71 8.56 11.98
CA GLU A 10 2.86 7.97 11.30
C GLU A 10 2.72 6.44 11.27
N VAL A 11 3.14 5.81 10.17
CA VAL A 11 3.10 4.35 10.03
C VAL A 11 4.39 3.83 9.42
N ASN A 12 4.89 2.71 9.95
CA ASN A 12 6.06 2.04 9.41
C ASN A 12 5.69 1.21 8.17
N MET A 13 6.16 1.62 7.00
CA MET A 13 5.89 0.97 5.71
C MET A 13 6.89 -0.14 5.34
N ALA A 14 7.94 -0.38 6.14
CA ALA A 14 8.94 -1.40 5.85
C ALA A 14 8.34 -2.81 5.63
N PRO A 15 7.38 -3.28 6.46
CA PRO A 15 6.78 -4.61 6.26
C PRO A 15 6.01 -4.72 4.95
N VAL A 16 5.30 -3.66 4.54
CA VAL A 16 4.52 -3.62 3.30
C VAL A 16 5.45 -3.66 2.08
N MET A 17 6.59 -2.98 2.14
CA MET A 17 7.59 -3.01 1.08
C MET A 17 8.21 -4.41 0.91
N GLU A 18 8.54 -5.10 2.00
CA GLU A 18 9.06 -6.47 1.95
C GLU A 18 8.04 -7.45 1.34
N LEU A 19 6.78 -7.35 1.77
CA LEU A 19 5.69 -8.17 1.27
C LEU A 19 5.47 -7.94 -0.22
N ARG A 20 5.45 -6.67 -0.64
CA ARG A 20 5.36 -6.31 -2.06
C ARG A 20 6.54 -6.88 -2.85
N ASN A 21 7.78 -6.77 -2.37
CA ASN A 21 8.94 -7.29 -3.08
C ASN A 21 8.90 -8.81 -3.24
N LYS A 22 8.39 -9.54 -2.24
CA LYS A 22 8.29 -11.01 -2.27
C LYS A 22 7.21 -11.52 -3.24
N TYR A 23 6.11 -10.78 -3.41
CA TYR A 23 4.94 -11.27 -4.15
C TYR A 23 4.63 -10.51 -5.44
N LYS A 24 5.28 -9.36 -5.71
CA LYS A 24 5.04 -8.55 -6.93
C LYS A 24 5.09 -9.37 -8.22
N ASP A 25 6.09 -10.24 -8.35
CA ASP A 25 6.34 -10.98 -9.60
C ASP A 25 5.35 -12.13 -9.79
N LYS A 26 4.85 -12.70 -8.68
CA LYS A 26 3.80 -13.73 -8.72
C LYS A 26 2.45 -13.09 -9.04
N PHE A 27 2.15 -11.97 -8.38
CA PHE A 27 0.92 -11.22 -8.56
C PHE A 27 0.77 -10.67 -9.98
N GLU A 28 1.85 -10.13 -10.56
CA GLU A 28 1.85 -9.63 -11.95
C GLU A 28 1.66 -10.76 -12.97
N LYS A 29 2.19 -11.96 -12.71
CA LYS A 29 2.00 -13.13 -13.58
C LYS A 29 0.59 -13.71 -13.51
N GLU A 30 -0.03 -13.70 -12.34
CA GLU A 30 -1.35 -14.31 -12.12
C GLU A 30 -2.50 -13.38 -12.51
N HIS A 31 -2.36 -12.08 -12.22
CA HIS A 31 -3.44 -11.11 -12.40
C HIS A 31 -3.19 -10.11 -13.53
N GLY A 32 -2.01 -10.11 -14.16
CA GLY A 32 -1.67 -9.18 -15.25
C GLY A 32 -1.58 -7.72 -14.81
N VAL A 33 -1.61 -7.45 -13.51
CA VAL A 33 -1.59 -6.11 -12.92
C VAL A 33 -0.51 -6.00 -11.86
N LYS A 34 0.08 -4.81 -11.73
CA LYS A 34 1.15 -4.56 -10.76
C LYS A 34 0.60 -4.42 -9.35
N LEU A 35 1.22 -5.08 -8.39
CA LEU A 35 0.91 -4.90 -6.97
C LEU A 35 1.33 -3.48 -6.53
N GLY A 36 0.36 -2.60 -6.34
CA GLY A 36 0.55 -1.20 -5.96
C GLY A 36 0.42 -0.95 -4.45
N PHE A 37 0.97 0.15 -3.95
CA PHE A 37 0.88 0.51 -2.52
C PHE A 37 -0.54 0.87 -2.08
N MET A 38 -1.34 1.46 -2.97
CA MET A 38 -2.75 1.83 -2.72
C MET A 38 -3.68 0.62 -2.56
N SER A 39 -3.19 -0.60 -2.76
CA SER A 39 -3.97 -1.81 -2.48
C SER A 39 -3.88 -2.26 -1.01
N PHE A 40 -2.93 -1.70 -0.25
CA PHE A 40 -2.73 -1.98 1.18
C PHE A 40 -3.36 -0.93 2.11
N PHE A 41 -3.83 0.18 1.54
CA PHE A 41 -4.56 1.25 2.23
C PHE A 41 -6.03 1.22 1.78
#